data_AF-A0A7L6AWH9-F1
#
_entry.id   AF-A0A7L6AWH9-F1
#
_cell.length_a   1.000
_cell.length_b   1.000
_cell.length_c   1.000
_cell.angle_alpha   90.00
_cell.angle_beta   90.00
_cell.angle_gamma   90.00
#
_symmetry.space_group_name_H-M   'P 1'
#
loop_
_entity.id
_entity.type
_entity.pdbx_description
1 polymer ?
#
loop_
_entity_poly.entity_id
_entity_poly.type
_entity_poly.pdbx_seq_one_letter_code
_entity_poly.pdbx_strand_id
1 'polypeptide(L)'
;MYGGAHLQLVSSLDAVYTLDTKHSPEDLNHYDVSTTPPVWRNDSPYDGEYELGGTQSNLWATEDGMYLLTAGGTLFQTADQQGADMRYQRTLSDADGTSHLVFADHSQQAAKFVVVEAGDDGSYSLKTYTSPLLNLQSSLSLSGVTLSGGDEAIKAGFAFFNASGTEHYAILQQGDGYYLMKF
;
A
#
# COMPACT_ATOMS: atom_id res chain seq x y z
N MET A 1 4.61 5.70 -21.25
CA MET A 1 4.27 6.67 -20.19
C MET A 1 5.36 6.50 -19.14
N TYR A 2 6.14 7.54 -18.84
CA TYR A 2 7.22 7.45 -17.85
C TYR A 2 6.57 7.31 -16.47
N GLY A 3 6.75 6.16 -15.81
CA GLY A 3 6.28 5.94 -14.44
C GLY A 3 6.85 7.01 -13.51
N GLY A 4 6.01 7.56 -12.64
CA GLY A 4 6.44 8.48 -11.60
C GLY A 4 7.33 7.75 -10.58
N ALA A 5 8.18 8.50 -9.88
CA ALA A 5 8.77 8.01 -8.65
C ALA A 5 7.71 8.16 -7.55
N HIS A 6 7.36 7.05 -6.90
CA HIS A 6 6.52 7.07 -5.70
C HIS A 6 7.41 7.31 -4.50
N LEU A 7 6.96 8.14 -3.58
CA LEU A 7 7.76 8.60 -2.46
C LEU A 7 6.96 8.46 -1.17
N GLN A 8 7.58 7.84 -0.17
CA GLN A 8 7.02 7.72 1.17
C GLN A 8 8.00 8.26 2.20
N LEU A 9 7.54 9.24 3.00
CA LEU A 9 8.29 9.74 4.16
C LEU A 9 8.09 8.79 5.34
N VAL A 10 9.18 8.44 6.01
CA VAL A 10 9.20 7.70 7.26
C VAL A 10 9.83 8.60 8.32
N SER A 11 8.99 9.40 8.98
CA SER A 11 9.45 10.47 9.86
C SER A 11 10.16 9.98 11.12
N SER A 12 9.96 8.73 11.53
CA SER A 12 10.68 8.14 12.67
C SER A 12 12.18 7.93 12.39
N LEU A 13 12.60 7.95 11.12
CA LEU A 13 13.97 7.70 10.67
C LEU A 13 14.61 8.90 9.96
N ASP A 14 13.92 10.04 9.87
CA ASP A 14 14.32 11.14 8.96
C ASP A 14 14.65 10.62 7.54
N ALA A 15 13.83 9.68 7.06
CA ALA A 15 14.08 8.92 5.84
C ALA A 15 12.96 9.09 4.82
N VAL A 16 13.34 9.06 3.55
CA VAL A 16 12.43 8.97 2.41
C VAL A 16 12.74 7.72 1.62
N TYR A 17 11.71 6.92 1.37
CA TYR A 17 11.78 5.76 0.49
C TYR A 17 11.15 6.06 -0.85
N THR A 18 11.75 5.57 -1.92
CA THR A 18 11.20 5.73 -3.27
C THR A 18 11.20 4.43 -4.05
N LEU A 19 10.21 4.24 -4.92
CA LEU A 19 10.22 3.20 -5.95
C LEU A 19 10.82 3.73 -7.24
N ASP A 20 11.85 3.05 -7.76
CA ASP A 20 12.34 3.25 -9.13
C ASP A 20 11.62 2.30 -10.09
N THR A 21 10.68 2.86 -10.85
CA THR A 21 9.88 2.15 -11.86
C THR A 21 10.47 2.27 -13.27
N LYS A 22 11.64 2.91 -13.43
CA LYS A 22 12.29 3.12 -14.74
C LYS A 22 13.19 1.96 -15.13
N HIS A 23 13.61 1.17 -14.17
CA HIS A 23 14.40 -0.04 -14.38
C HIS A 23 13.53 -1.25 -14.10
N SER A 24 13.76 -2.31 -14.88
CA SER A 24 13.16 -3.62 -14.64
C SER A 24 14.33 -4.55 -14.32
N PRO A 25 14.33 -5.20 -13.15
CA PRO A 25 13.30 -5.16 -12.10
C PRO A 25 13.20 -3.79 -11.39
N GLU A 26 12.02 -3.51 -10.82
CA GLU A 26 11.78 -2.31 -9.98
C GLU A 26 12.55 -2.42 -8.66
N ASP A 27 12.89 -1.28 -8.07
CA ASP A 27 13.72 -1.25 -6.86
C ASP A 27 13.26 -0.20 -5.82
N LEU A 28 13.50 -0.48 -4.54
CA LEU A 28 13.28 0.46 -3.43
C LEU A 28 14.60 1.17 -3.12
N ASN A 29 14.53 2.49 -2.96
CA ASN A 29 15.67 3.32 -2.59
C ASN A 29 15.40 4.05 -1.28
N HIS A 30 16.42 4.20 -0.45
CA HIS A 30 16.40 4.95 0.80
C HIS A 30 17.28 6.21 0.67
N TYR A 31 16.68 7.35 1.00
CA TYR A 31 17.33 8.66 1.12
C TYR A 31 17.23 9.18 2.56
N ASP A 32 18.35 9.64 3.10
CA ASP A 32 18.42 10.39 4.35
C ASP A 32 18.04 11.85 4.07
N VAL A 33 17.00 12.33 4.76
CA VAL A 33 16.49 13.71 4.66
C VAL A 33 16.78 14.55 5.92
N SER A 34 17.59 14.05 6.85
CA SER A 34 18.08 14.82 8.01
C SER A 34 19.05 15.94 7.62
N THR A 35 19.58 15.88 6.38
CA THR A 35 20.51 16.86 5.83
C THR A 35 19.94 17.53 4.57
N THR A 36 20.51 18.69 4.19
CA THR A 36 20.13 19.41 2.98
C THR A 36 21.37 19.65 2.12
N PRO A 37 21.44 19.13 0.89
CA PRO A 37 20.41 18.32 0.20
C PRO A 37 20.28 16.90 0.78
N PRO A 38 19.14 16.21 0.58
CA PRO A 38 18.99 14.79 0.91
C PRO A 38 20.09 13.92 0.29
N VAL A 39 20.47 12.86 0.99
CA VAL A 39 21.58 11.98 0.61
C VAL A 39 21.06 10.57 0.37
N TRP A 40 21.31 10.01 -0.82
CA TRP A 40 21.05 8.59 -1.09
C TRP A 40 21.89 7.71 -0.17
N ARG A 41 21.27 6.70 0.44
CA ARG A 41 21.91 5.77 1.39
C ARG A 41 22.17 4.41 0.75
N ASN A 42 21.12 3.76 0.29
CA ASN A 42 21.15 2.42 -0.28
C ASN A 42 19.87 2.11 -1.06
N ASP A 43 19.94 1.06 -1.85
CA ASP A 43 18.84 0.38 -2.51
C ASP A 43 18.45 -0.91 -1.77
N SER A 44 17.39 -1.57 -2.24
CA SER A 44 16.94 -2.84 -1.68
C SER A 44 17.96 -3.93 -2.04
N PRO A 45 18.10 -4.97 -1.21
CA PRO A 45 19.04 -6.07 -1.49
C PRO A 45 18.47 -7.08 -2.50
N TYR A 46 17.45 -6.69 -3.27
CA TYR A 46 16.63 -7.56 -4.12
C TYR A 46 16.63 -7.05 -5.56
N ASP A 47 16.75 -7.97 -6.51
CA ASP A 47 16.76 -7.72 -7.95
C ASP A 47 15.47 -8.30 -8.56
N GLY A 48 14.31 -7.88 -8.03
CA GLY A 48 12.99 -8.27 -8.56
C GLY A 48 12.42 -9.58 -8.04
N GLU A 49 12.92 -10.12 -6.92
CA GLU A 49 12.34 -11.31 -6.29
C GLU A 49 10.95 -11.07 -5.69
N TYR A 50 10.58 -9.81 -5.46
CA TYR A 50 9.31 -9.43 -4.86
C TYR A 50 8.57 -8.42 -5.71
N GLU A 51 7.24 -8.60 -5.79
CA GLU A 51 6.36 -7.69 -6.50
C GLU A 51 6.24 -6.36 -5.74
N LEU A 52 6.55 -5.25 -6.44
CA LEU A 52 6.48 -3.90 -5.90
C LEU A 52 5.26 -3.12 -6.42
N GLY A 53 4.56 -3.65 -7.42
CA GLY A 53 3.32 -3.11 -7.97
C GLY A 53 3.43 -2.68 -9.44
N GLY A 54 4.60 -2.78 -10.06
CA GLY A 54 4.78 -2.49 -11.46
C GLY A 54 4.39 -1.04 -11.79
N THR A 55 3.66 -0.89 -12.90
CA THR A 55 3.12 0.40 -13.33
C THR A 55 2.08 1.00 -12.37
N GLN A 56 1.61 0.23 -11.38
CA GLN A 56 0.66 0.66 -10.34
C GLN A 56 1.35 0.88 -8.98
N SER A 57 2.66 1.16 -9.02
CA SER A 57 3.50 1.40 -7.86
C SER A 57 2.90 2.40 -6.87
N ASN A 58 3.00 2.08 -5.59
CA ASN A 58 2.79 3.01 -4.49
C ASN A 58 3.44 2.44 -3.23
N LEU A 59 3.66 3.29 -2.24
CA LEU A 59 4.26 2.92 -0.96
C LEU A 59 3.43 3.47 0.19
N TRP A 60 3.20 2.64 1.19
CA TRP A 60 2.53 3.04 2.43
C TRP A 60 3.37 2.61 3.62
N ALA A 61 3.74 3.55 4.49
CA ALA A 61 4.43 3.24 5.73
C ALA A 61 3.42 2.87 6.82
N THR A 62 3.82 2.00 7.75
CA THR A 62 3.11 1.85 9.02
C THR A 62 3.23 3.14 9.84
N GLU A 63 2.26 3.41 10.72
CA GLU A 63 2.26 4.63 11.55
C GLU A 63 3.48 4.76 12.48
N ASP A 64 4.02 3.62 12.92
CA ASP A 64 5.27 3.56 13.69
C ASP A 64 6.53 3.67 12.82
N GLY A 65 6.34 3.68 11.50
CA GLY A 65 7.39 3.77 10.50
C GLY A 65 8.29 2.55 10.43
N MET A 66 7.93 1.40 11.02
CA MET A 66 8.76 0.18 11.05
C MET A 66 8.69 -0.65 9.76
N TYR A 67 7.65 -0.44 8.95
CA TYR A 67 7.45 -1.20 7.72
C TYR A 67 6.94 -0.33 6.58
N LEU A 68 7.20 -0.79 5.35
CA LEU A 68 6.67 -0.27 4.09
C LEU A 68 5.89 -1.37 3.39
N LEU A 69 4.66 -1.09 3.02
CA LEU A 69 3.83 -1.92 2.16
C LEU A 69 3.88 -1.37 0.73
N THR A 70 4.11 -2.26 -0.24
CA THR A 70 4.11 -1.92 -1.67
C THR A 70 2.75 -2.16 -2.31
N ALA A 71 2.51 -1.57 -3.48
CA ALA A 71 1.31 -1.85 -4.28
C ALA A 71 1.23 -3.32 -4.73
N GLY A 72 2.37 -4.01 -4.81
CA GLY A 72 2.45 -5.46 -5.00
C GLY A 72 2.04 -6.31 -3.79
N GLY A 73 1.68 -5.68 -2.66
CA GLY A 73 1.29 -6.39 -1.45
C GLY A 73 2.46 -6.98 -0.65
N THR A 74 3.69 -6.47 -0.86
CA THR A 74 4.88 -6.92 -0.13
C THR A 74 5.24 -5.94 0.97
N LEU A 75 5.50 -6.47 2.17
CA LEU A 75 5.93 -5.73 3.35
C LEU A 75 7.44 -5.84 3.54
N PHE A 76 8.10 -4.68 3.61
CA PHE A 76 9.52 -4.56 3.90
C PHE A 76 9.72 -3.87 5.24
N GLN A 77 10.75 -4.28 5.99
CA GLN A 77 11.20 -3.57 7.18
C GLN A 77 11.93 -2.29 6.78
N THR A 78 11.75 -1.22 7.54
CA THR A 78 12.57 -0.01 7.48
C THR A 78 13.61 -0.03 8.61
N ALA A 79 14.80 0.50 8.36
CA ALA A 79 15.82 0.69 9.39
C ALA A 79 16.88 1.71 8.96
N ASP A 80 17.54 2.35 9.92
CA ASP A 80 18.72 3.17 9.65
C ASP A 80 19.94 2.34 9.25
N GLN A 81 20.03 1.10 9.73
CA GLN A 81 21.12 0.20 9.41
C GLN A 81 20.84 -0.51 8.09
N GLN A 82 21.62 -0.20 7.04
CA GLN A 82 21.53 -0.80 5.70
C GLN A 82 21.35 -2.33 5.71
N GLY A 83 22.03 -3.05 6.60
CA GLY A 83 21.93 -4.52 6.67
C GLY A 83 20.55 -5.04 7.10
N ALA A 84 19.76 -4.24 7.81
CA ALA A 84 18.42 -4.56 8.31
C ALA A 84 17.31 -3.80 7.55
N ASP A 85 17.69 -2.77 6.79
CA ASP A 85 16.78 -1.96 6.00
C ASP A 85 16.29 -2.70 4.76
N MET A 86 15.07 -2.37 4.33
CA MET A 86 14.37 -2.94 3.18
C MET A 86 14.38 -4.48 3.14
N ARG A 87 14.36 -5.13 4.31
CA ARG A 87 14.30 -6.59 4.40
C ARG A 87 12.88 -7.08 4.25
N TYR A 88 12.68 -8.00 3.31
CA TYR A 88 11.40 -8.68 3.13
C TYR A 88 10.91 -9.28 4.45
N GLN A 89 9.66 -9.00 4.77
CA GLN A 89 8.97 -9.57 5.93
C GLN A 89 7.93 -10.56 5.47
N ARG A 90 6.94 -10.09 4.72
CA ARG A 90 5.76 -10.88 4.31
C ARG A 90 5.20 -10.35 3.00
N THR A 91 4.43 -11.18 2.32
CA THR A 91 3.49 -10.78 1.28
C THR A 91 2.08 -11.07 1.77
N LEU A 92 1.07 -10.34 1.28
CA LEU A 92 -0.34 -10.62 1.59
C LEU A 92 -0.65 -12.11 1.45
N SER A 93 -1.33 -12.69 2.44
CA SER A 93 -1.56 -14.14 2.50
C SER A 93 -2.39 -14.69 1.34
N ASP A 94 -3.12 -13.83 0.64
CA ASP A 94 -3.98 -14.12 -0.50
C ASP A 94 -3.48 -13.45 -1.80
N ALA A 95 -2.22 -13.01 -1.85
CA ALA A 95 -1.64 -12.48 -3.08
C ALA A 95 -1.71 -13.51 -4.21
N ASP A 96 -2.30 -13.12 -5.34
CA ASP A 96 -2.51 -13.97 -6.51
C ASP A 96 -1.62 -13.57 -7.71
N GLY A 97 -0.91 -12.45 -7.62
CA GLY A 97 -0.07 -11.89 -8.68
C GLY A 97 -0.86 -11.29 -9.85
N THR A 98 -2.19 -11.22 -9.76
CA THR A 98 -3.09 -10.66 -10.79
C THR A 98 -3.91 -9.48 -10.27
N SER A 99 -3.69 -9.10 -9.02
CA SER A 99 -4.32 -7.97 -8.36
C SER A 99 -3.24 -7.06 -7.77
N HIS A 100 -3.57 -5.78 -7.63
CA HIS A 100 -2.66 -4.79 -7.06
C HIS A 100 -3.41 -3.92 -6.06
N LEU A 101 -2.69 -3.48 -5.03
CA LEU A 101 -3.22 -2.50 -4.09
C LEU A 101 -3.25 -1.14 -4.77
N VAL A 102 -4.40 -0.49 -4.72
CA VAL A 102 -4.60 0.90 -5.16
C VAL A 102 -4.42 1.85 -3.99
N PHE A 103 -4.74 1.39 -2.77
CA PHE A 103 -4.60 2.16 -1.55
C PHE A 103 -4.37 1.24 -0.35
N ALA A 104 -3.61 1.72 0.64
CA ALA A 104 -3.53 1.11 1.95
C ALA A 104 -3.48 2.16 3.04
N ASP A 105 -4.03 1.82 4.20
CA ASP A 105 -3.88 2.56 5.45
C ASP A 105 -3.56 1.57 6.57
N HIS A 106 -2.82 2.04 7.58
CA HIS A 106 -2.39 1.24 8.71
C HIS A 106 -2.87 1.89 10.01
N SER A 107 -3.39 1.09 10.94
CA SER A 107 -3.64 1.54 12.30
C SER A 107 -2.83 0.72 13.31
N GLN A 108 -2.00 1.42 14.09
CA GLN A 108 -1.25 0.88 15.20
C GLN A 108 -2.18 0.48 16.35
N GLN A 109 -3.24 1.26 16.62
CA GLN A 109 -4.23 0.91 17.64
C GLN A 109 -5.00 -0.38 17.29
N ALA A 110 -5.30 -0.59 16.00
CA ALA A 110 -5.97 -1.80 15.53
C ALA A 110 -5.01 -2.98 15.30
N ALA A 111 -3.71 -2.71 15.13
CA ALA A 111 -2.69 -3.63 14.62
C ALA A 111 -3.10 -4.26 13.29
N LYS A 112 -3.56 -3.43 12.34
CA LYS A 112 -4.14 -3.87 11.07
C LYS A 112 -3.82 -2.93 9.91
N PHE A 113 -3.91 -3.49 8.71
CA PHE A 113 -4.05 -2.74 7.47
C PHE A 113 -5.48 -2.82 6.96
N VAL A 114 -5.94 -1.73 6.34
CA VAL A 114 -7.07 -1.75 5.41
C VAL A 114 -6.56 -1.38 4.04
N VAL A 115 -7.04 -2.07 3.02
CA VAL A 115 -6.57 -1.87 1.65
C VAL A 115 -7.73 -1.82 0.68
N VAL A 116 -7.49 -1.12 -0.42
CA VAL A 116 -8.28 -1.21 -1.65
C VAL A 116 -7.45 -1.98 -2.65
N GLU A 117 -7.98 -3.09 -3.13
CA GLU A 117 -7.37 -3.89 -4.17
C GLU A 117 -8.16 -3.76 -5.46
N ALA A 118 -7.47 -3.62 -6.59
CA ALA A 118 -8.06 -3.71 -7.92
C ALA A 118 -7.60 -5.00 -8.61
N GLY A 119 -8.57 -5.72 -9.17
CA GLY A 119 -8.32 -6.83 -10.07
C GLY A 119 -8.11 -6.35 -11.50
N ASP A 120 -7.42 -7.16 -12.30
CA ASP A 120 -7.21 -6.89 -13.74
C ASP A 120 -8.51 -6.81 -14.56
N ASP A 121 -9.61 -7.37 -14.04
CA ASP A 121 -10.95 -7.29 -14.61
C ASP A 121 -11.66 -5.95 -14.31
N GLY A 122 -10.99 -5.03 -13.61
CA GLY A 122 -11.53 -3.74 -13.19
C GLY A 122 -12.44 -3.81 -11.96
N SER A 123 -12.52 -4.97 -11.30
CA SER A 123 -13.22 -5.11 -10.03
C SER A 123 -12.40 -4.51 -8.88
N TYR A 124 -13.10 -4.10 -7.83
CA TYR A 124 -12.49 -3.60 -6.60
C TYR A 124 -12.90 -4.47 -5.41
N SER A 125 -11.97 -4.68 -4.49
CA SER A 125 -12.23 -5.32 -3.21
C SER A 125 -11.68 -4.47 -2.07
N LEU A 126 -12.42 -4.45 -0.96
CA LEU A 126 -11.98 -3.85 0.29
C LEU A 126 -11.57 -4.97 1.23
N LYS A 127 -10.33 -4.91 1.72
CA LYS A 127 -9.77 -5.99 2.54
C LYS A 127 -9.12 -5.45 3.81
N THR A 128 -9.10 -6.29 4.83
CA THR A 128 -8.46 -6.00 6.11
C THR A 128 -7.48 -7.12 6.45
N TYR A 129 -6.27 -6.75 6.85
CA TYR A 129 -5.18 -7.67 7.17
C TYR A 129 -4.64 -7.43 8.57
N THR A 130 -4.11 -8.47 9.21
CA THR A 130 -3.32 -8.30 10.43
C THR A 130 -1.98 -7.62 10.14
N SER A 131 -1.48 -6.82 11.08
CA SER A 131 -0.12 -6.25 11.06
C SER A 131 0.74 -6.90 12.16
N PRO A 132 2.01 -7.28 11.90
CA PRO A 132 2.72 -7.22 10.61
C PRO A 132 2.57 -8.52 9.78
N LEU A 133 1.75 -9.48 10.22
CA LEU A 133 1.72 -10.83 9.62
C LEU A 133 1.03 -10.90 8.25
N LEU A 134 0.25 -9.88 7.87
CA LEU A 134 -0.51 -9.82 6.62
C LEU A 134 -1.45 -11.01 6.39
N ASN A 135 -2.06 -11.53 7.46
CA ASN A 135 -3.12 -12.53 7.34
C ASN A 135 -4.43 -11.82 7.01
N LEU A 136 -5.10 -12.26 5.94
CA LEU A 136 -6.42 -11.77 5.57
C LEU A 136 -7.44 -12.03 6.69
N GLN A 137 -8.15 -10.99 7.10
CA GLN A 137 -9.22 -11.07 8.11
C GLN A 137 -10.61 -10.95 7.49
N SER A 138 -10.77 -10.05 6.53
CA SER A 138 -12.03 -9.82 5.82
C SER A 138 -11.75 -9.35 4.40
N SER A 139 -12.68 -9.70 3.51
CA SER A 139 -12.69 -9.26 2.12
C SER A 139 -14.13 -9.00 1.71
N LEU A 140 -14.37 -7.84 1.11
CA LEU A 140 -15.63 -7.43 0.53
C LEU A 140 -15.39 -7.09 -0.94
N SER A 141 -15.88 -7.94 -1.84
CA SER A 141 -15.92 -7.62 -3.26
C SER A 141 -17.00 -6.57 -3.53
N LEU A 142 -16.66 -5.55 -4.31
CA LEU A 142 -17.61 -4.52 -4.75
C LEU A 142 -18.33 -4.93 -6.05
N SER A 143 -17.95 -6.05 -6.66
CA SER A 143 -18.64 -6.63 -7.82
C SER A 143 -20.05 -7.06 -7.42
N GLY A 144 -21.06 -6.32 -7.90
CA GLY A 144 -22.47 -6.57 -7.59
C GLY A 144 -23.02 -5.78 -6.40
N VAL A 145 -22.21 -4.90 -5.79
CA VAL A 145 -22.74 -3.87 -4.89
C VAL A 145 -23.41 -2.79 -5.74
N THR A 146 -24.61 -2.37 -5.37
CA THR A 146 -25.35 -1.28 -6.03
C THR A 146 -25.56 -0.16 -5.02
N LEU A 147 -25.01 1.02 -5.30
CA LEU A 147 -25.32 2.23 -4.54
C LEU A 147 -26.42 3.00 -5.29
N SER A 148 -27.35 3.61 -4.55
CA SER A 148 -28.35 4.55 -5.08
C SER A 148 -29.07 4.19 -6.40
N GLY A 149 -29.27 2.91 -6.72
CA GLY A 149 -29.98 2.46 -7.93
C GLY A 149 -29.25 2.73 -9.26
N GLY A 150 -27.95 3.01 -9.25
CA GLY A 150 -27.14 3.15 -10.47
C GLY A 150 -26.65 1.80 -10.98
N ASP A 151 -26.59 1.63 -12.30
CA ASP A 151 -26.11 0.39 -12.95
C ASP A 151 -24.59 0.40 -13.23
N GLU A 152 -23.91 1.49 -12.89
CA GLU A 152 -22.47 1.65 -13.13
C GLU A 152 -21.63 0.89 -12.11
N ALA A 153 -20.44 0.46 -12.53
CA ALA A 153 -19.49 -0.20 -11.65
C ALA A 153 -18.98 0.74 -10.55
N ILE A 154 -18.85 0.22 -9.33
CA ILE A 154 -18.31 0.96 -8.21
C ILE A 154 -16.78 0.95 -8.29
N LYS A 155 -16.19 2.13 -8.11
CA LYS A 155 -14.74 2.31 -7.95
C LYS A 155 -14.43 2.64 -6.49
N ALA A 156 -13.31 2.14 -6.00
CA ALA A 156 -12.76 2.53 -4.70
C ALA A 156 -11.35 3.09 -4.91
N GLY A 157 -11.06 4.20 -4.23
CA GLY A 157 -9.74 4.85 -4.32
C GLY A 157 -9.06 5.02 -2.97
N PHE A 158 -9.82 4.97 -1.87
CA PHE A 158 -9.31 5.24 -0.53
C PHE A 158 -10.01 4.34 0.49
N ALA A 159 -9.23 3.84 1.45
CA ALA A 159 -9.72 3.18 2.65
C ALA A 159 -8.89 3.68 3.85
N PHE A 160 -9.52 3.92 5.00
CA PHE A 160 -8.83 4.48 6.15
C PHE A 160 -9.51 4.10 7.47
N PHE A 161 -8.73 4.10 8.54
CA PHE A 161 -9.23 3.96 9.90
C PHE A 161 -9.72 5.29 10.48
N ASN A 162 -10.65 5.23 11.43
CA ASN A 162 -10.83 6.35 12.35
C ASN A 162 -9.64 6.45 13.32
N ALA A 163 -9.51 7.59 13.99
CA ALA A 163 -8.37 7.86 14.88
C ALA A 163 -8.20 6.86 16.04
N SER A 164 -9.25 6.13 16.44
CA SER A 164 -9.17 5.10 17.49
C SER A 164 -8.85 3.70 16.95
N GLY A 165 -8.80 3.50 15.63
CA GLY A 165 -8.63 2.19 14.99
C GLY A 165 -9.81 1.24 15.16
N THR A 166 -10.95 1.73 15.66
CA THR A 166 -12.13 0.89 15.97
C THR A 166 -13.07 0.75 14.78
N GLU A 167 -13.03 1.72 13.86
CA GLU A 167 -13.85 1.75 12.65
C GLU A 167 -12.96 2.05 11.45
N HIS A 168 -13.36 1.57 10.29
CA HIS A 168 -12.68 1.81 9.03
C HIS A 168 -13.71 2.04 7.93
N TYR A 169 -13.33 2.86 6.97
CA TYR A 169 -14.20 3.36 5.93
C TYR A 169 -13.51 3.34 4.59
N ALA A 170 -14.30 3.28 3.52
CA ALA A 170 -13.84 3.49 2.15
C ALA A 170 -14.62 4.63 1.50
N ILE A 171 -13.94 5.36 0.62
CA ILE A 171 -14.59 6.31 -0.29
C ILE A 171 -14.83 5.58 -1.61
N LEU A 172 -16.11 5.44 -1.94
CA LEU A 172 -16.59 4.78 -3.14
C LEU A 172 -17.10 5.82 -4.13
N GLN A 173 -16.93 5.54 -5.42
CA GLN A 173 -17.50 6.32 -6.51
C GLN A 173 -18.40 5.45 -7.37
N GLN A 174 -19.56 5.98 -7.74
CA GLN A 174 -20.44 5.41 -8.76
C GLN A 174 -21.04 6.53 -9.61
N GLY A 175 -20.77 6.54 -10.92
CA GLY A 175 -21.00 7.72 -11.76
C GLY A 175 -20.32 8.96 -11.20
N ASP A 176 -21.09 10.04 -11.08
CA ASP A 176 -20.65 11.31 -10.51
C ASP A 176 -20.81 11.36 -8.97
N GLY A 177 -21.34 10.30 -8.35
CA GLY A 177 -21.62 10.23 -6.92
C GLY A 177 -20.44 9.68 -6.11
N TYR A 178 -20.24 10.23 -4.91
CA TYR A 178 -19.28 9.74 -3.92
C TYR A 178 -19.96 9.32 -2.63
N TYR A 179 -19.51 8.22 -2.05
CA TYR A 179 -20.11 7.58 -0.89
C TYR A 179 -19.05 7.20 0.13
N LEU A 180 -19.32 7.48 1.40
CA LEU A 180 -18.54 6.94 2.51
C LEU A 180 -19.19 5.65 3.00
N MET A 181 -18.47 4.54 2.93
CA MET A 181 -18.95 3.24 3.38
C MET A 181 -18.09 2.76 4.54
N LYS A 182 -18.73 2.39 5.66
CA LYS A 182 -18.08 1.59 6.69
C LYS A 182 -18.08 0.12 6.25
N PHE A 183 -16.97 -0.58 6.41
CA PHE A 183 -16.86 -2.00 6.08
C PHE A 183 -16.21 -2.80 7.21
#